data_AF-A0A7C4F2N3-F1
#
_entry.id   AF-A0A7C4F2N3-F1
#
_cell.length_a   1.000
_cell.length_b   1.000
_cell.length_c   1.000
_cell.angle_alpha   90.00
_cell.angle_beta   90.00
_cell.angle_gamma   90.00
#
_symmetry.space_group_name_H-M   'P 1'
#
loop_
_entity.id
_entity.type
_entity.pdbx_description
1 polymer ?
#
loop_
_entity_poly.entity_id
_entity_poly.type
_entity_poly.pdbx_seq_one_letter_code
_entity_poly.pdbx_strand_id
1 'polypeptide(L)'
;METYPNDLIGGEIVPPLVIRDEYVITGNHKGTIYVESGVLNIDGSHEGTVNLLPGAAMRIKGEQYGTVNIGPGASVVVFGILDGTVNIQKDGSLTVEEGGKFAGNLFNDGVMCLRGVYGGFVNGDGKIKVEGKGEIKKPVIRDRIIYFDW
;
A
#
# COMPACT_ATOMS: atom_id res chain seq x y z
N MET A 1 -16.22 12.08 -17.11
CA MET A 1 -15.63 12.28 -15.78
C MET A 1 -16.02 11.07 -14.98
N GLU A 2 -15.06 10.28 -14.50
CA GLU A 2 -15.41 9.18 -13.58
C GLU A 2 -15.96 9.78 -12.29
N THR A 3 -17.06 9.22 -11.80
CA THR A 3 -17.68 9.63 -10.54
C THR A 3 -17.30 8.61 -9.49
N TYR A 4 -16.56 9.04 -8.49
CA TYR A 4 -16.19 8.20 -7.36
C TYR A 4 -17.15 8.41 -6.18
N PRO A 5 -17.38 7.37 -5.36
CA PRO A 5 -18.18 7.50 -4.16
C PRO A 5 -17.49 8.43 -3.16
N ASN A 6 -18.29 9.18 -2.42
CA ASN A 6 -17.81 9.99 -1.30
C ASN A 6 -17.54 9.11 -0.08
N ASP A 7 -16.58 9.54 0.74
CA ASP A 7 -16.31 8.95 2.05
C ASP A 7 -17.26 9.52 3.12
N LEU A 8 -17.45 8.76 4.20
CA LEU A 8 -18.05 9.25 5.45
C LEU A 8 -16.96 9.30 6.53
N ILE A 9 -16.46 10.50 6.82
CA ILE A 9 -15.34 10.73 7.75
C ILE A 9 -15.83 11.60 8.89
N GLY A 10 -15.78 11.10 10.12
CA GLY A 10 -16.24 11.88 11.29
C GLY A 10 -17.71 12.29 11.24
N GLY A 11 -18.53 11.61 10.43
CA GLY A 11 -19.94 11.96 10.20
C GLY A 11 -20.17 12.92 9.02
N GLU A 12 -19.12 13.38 8.35
CA GLU A 12 -19.21 14.27 7.19
C GLU A 12 -18.99 13.52 5.87
N ILE A 13 -19.72 13.94 4.83
CA ILE A 13 -19.55 13.44 3.47
C ILE A 13 -18.37 14.19 2.83
N VAL A 14 -17.29 13.47 2.52
CA VAL A 14 -16.06 14.04 1.98
C VAL A 14 -15.80 13.43 0.60
N PRO A 15 -15.61 14.24 -0.47
CA PRO A 15 -15.24 13.70 -1.77
C PRO A 15 -13.83 13.09 -1.71
N PRO A 16 -13.56 12.03 -2.49
CA PRO A 16 -12.24 11.43 -2.51
C PRO A 16 -11.23 12.36 -3.20
N LEU A 17 -9.96 12.18 -2.86
CA LEU A 17 -8.86 12.85 -3.55
C LEU A 17 -8.58 12.13 -4.88
N VAL A 18 -8.61 12.87 -6.00
CA VAL A 18 -8.32 12.32 -7.33
C VAL A 18 -7.05 12.94 -7.89
N ILE A 19 -6.08 12.10 -8.21
CA ILE A 19 -4.75 12.47 -8.68
C ILE A 19 -4.59 12.05 -10.14
N ARG A 20 -4.15 13.00 -10.98
CA ARG A 20 -3.89 12.79 -12.42
C ARG A 20 -2.44 13.08 -12.82
N ASP A 21 -1.69 13.74 -11.95
CA ASP A 21 -0.30 14.15 -12.12
C ASP A 21 0.49 13.80 -10.86
N GLU A 22 1.65 14.42 -10.66
CA GLU A 22 2.39 14.27 -9.40
C GLU A 22 1.69 14.99 -8.25
N TYR A 23 1.54 14.30 -7.11
CA TYR A 23 0.96 14.86 -5.89
C TYR A 23 1.75 14.38 -4.67
N VAL A 24 1.92 15.25 -3.67
CA VAL A 24 2.67 14.94 -2.45
C VAL A 24 1.80 15.18 -1.22
N ILE A 25 1.64 14.16 -0.39
CA ILE A 25 1.07 14.27 0.96
C ILE A 25 2.24 14.47 1.94
N THR A 26 2.34 15.66 2.52
CA THR A 26 3.37 15.99 3.52
C THR A 26 2.84 16.01 4.96
N GLY A 27 1.52 16.15 5.13
CA GLY A 27 0.83 16.11 6.42
C GLY A 27 0.06 14.81 6.62
N ASN A 28 -0.99 14.86 7.44
CA ASN A 28 -1.92 13.75 7.60
C ASN A 28 -3.10 13.89 6.64
N HIS A 29 -3.39 12.83 5.89
CA HIS A 29 -4.59 12.72 5.05
C HIS A 29 -5.46 11.56 5.54
N LYS A 30 -6.79 11.72 5.47
CA LYS A 30 -7.74 10.63 5.72
C LYS A 30 -8.71 10.51 4.55
N GLY A 31 -9.11 9.29 4.23
CA GLY A 31 -10.13 9.01 3.23
C GLY A 31 -9.63 8.20 2.03
N THR A 32 -10.38 8.25 0.95
CA THR A 32 -10.10 7.50 -0.26
C THR A 32 -9.35 8.37 -1.25
N ILE A 33 -8.29 7.80 -1.83
CA ILE A 33 -7.49 8.40 -2.90
C ILE A 33 -7.62 7.54 -4.16
N TYR A 34 -7.91 8.16 -5.30
CA TYR A 34 -7.80 7.56 -6.62
C TYR A 34 -6.63 8.19 -7.36
N VAL A 35 -5.66 7.38 -7.76
CA VAL A 35 -4.58 7.80 -8.67
C VAL A 35 -4.97 7.31 -10.06
N GLU A 36 -5.62 8.16 -10.83
CA GLU A 36 -6.05 7.85 -12.20
C GLU A 36 -4.85 7.75 -13.14
N SER A 37 -3.94 8.70 -12.99
CA SER A 37 -2.67 8.78 -13.70
C SER A 37 -1.65 9.53 -12.83
N GLY A 38 -0.37 9.38 -13.13
CA GLY A 38 0.69 10.09 -12.41
C GLY A 38 1.23 9.36 -11.18
N VAL A 39 1.71 10.13 -10.20
CA VAL A 39 2.48 9.62 -9.06
C VAL A 39 2.00 10.24 -7.75
N LEU A 40 1.57 9.40 -6.81
CA LEU A 40 1.33 9.81 -5.42
C LEU A 40 2.59 9.60 -4.57
N ASN A 41 3.12 10.65 -3.96
CA ASN A 41 4.18 10.54 -2.96
C ASN A 41 3.58 10.78 -1.56
N ILE A 42 3.77 9.83 -0.64
CA ILE A 42 3.42 9.98 0.78
C ILE A 42 4.70 10.21 1.57
N ASP A 43 4.97 11.48 1.87
CA ASP A 43 6.07 11.91 2.73
C ASP A 43 5.59 12.13 4.19
N GLY A 44 4.29 12.34 4.40
CA GLY A 44 3.60 12.40 5.69
C GLY A 44 2.89 11.10 6.05
N SER A 45 1.62 11.16 6.47
CA SER A 45 0.81 9.99 6.81
C SER A 45 -0.52 9.97 6.04
N HIS A 46 -0.99 8.78 5.71
CA HIS A 46 -2.32 8.58 5.14
C HIS A 46 -3.06 7.44 5.85
N GLU A 47 -4.31 7.68 6.23
CA GLU A 47 -5.22 6.67 6.79
C GLU A 47 -6.45 6.52 5.89
N GLY A 48 -6.55 5.40 5.18
CA GLY A 48 -7.68 5.14 4.29
C GLY A 48 -7.35 4.19 3.14
N THR A 49 -8.05 4.38 2.02
CA THR A 49 -7.91 3.52 0.83
C THR A 49 -7.19 4.27 -0.28
N VAL A 50 -6.17 3.67 -0.89
CA VAL A 50 -5.56 4.16 -2.13
C VAL A 50 -5.85 3.19 -3.25
N ASN A 51 -6.46 3.69 -4.32
CA ASN A 51 -6.70 2.96 -5.56
C ASN A 51 -5.75 3.49 -6.64
N LEU A 52 -4.75 2.68 -7.00
CA LEU A 52 -3.92 2.95 -8.17
C LEU A 52 -4.58 2.33 -9.40
N LEU A 53 -5.02 3.19 -10.33
CA LEU A 53 -5.54 2.75 -11.62
C LEU A 53 -4.40 2.27 -12.53
N PRO A 54 -4.71 1.63 -13.68
CA PRO A 54 -3.68 1.03 -14.52
C PRO A 54 -2.55 2.00 -14.89
N GLY A 55 -1.30 1.58 -14.65
CA GLY A 55 -0.10 2.38 -14.95
C GLY A 55 0.22 3.51 -13.96
N ALA A 56 -0.61 3.76 -12.95
CA ALA A 56 -0.32 4.75 -11.91
C ALA A 56 0.81 4.31 -10.97
N ALA A 57 1.41 5.26 -10.26
CA ALA A 57 2.49 4.97 -9.31
C ALA A 57 2.29 5.61 -7.94
N MET A 58 2.88 5.00 -6.91
CA MET A 58 2.91 5.53 -5.56
C MET A 58 4.27 5.26 -4.89
N ARG A 59 4.74 6.23 -4.11
CA ARG A 59 5.96 6.12 -3.29
C ARG A 59 5.61 6.46 -1.84
N ILE A 60 6.01 5.61 -0.90
CA ILE A 60 5.71 5.77 0.52
C ILE A 60 7.02 5.98 1.26
N LYS A 61 7.36 7.23 1.59
CA LYS A 61 8.49 7.55 2.48
C LYS A 61 8.06 7.71 3.93
N GLY A 62 6.85 8.22 4.14
CA GLY A 62 6.20 8.28 5.44
C GLY A 62 5.39 7.02 5.72
N GLU A 63 4.10 7.19 6.03
CA GLU A 63 3.25 6.12 6.56
C GLU A 63 1.93 5.99 5.78
N GLN A 64 1.61 4.76 5.37
CA GLN A 64 0.33 4.40 4.79
C GLN A 64 -0.38 3.39 5.69
N TYR A 65 -1.54 3.78 6.20
CA TYR A 65 -2.44 2.94 6.98
C TYR A 65 -3.72 2.64 6.20
N GLY A 66 -4.10 1.36 6.13
CA GLY A 66 -5.35 0.93 5.48
C GLY A 66 -5.14 0.11 4.22
N THR A 67 -5.92 0.38 3.17
CA THR A 67 -5.97 -0.48 1.98
C THR A 67 -5.25 0.16 0.80
N VAL A 68 -4.42 -0.62 0.09
CA VAL A 68 -3.81 -0.21 -1.17
C VAL A 68 -4.19 -1.22 -2.26
N ASN A 69 -4.92 -0.74 -3.27
CA ASN A 69 -5.29 -1.51 -4.45
C ASN A 69 -4.36 -1.12 -5.61
N ILE A 70 -3.54 -2.07 -6.07
CA ILE A 70 -2.57 -1.89 -7.14
C ILE A 70 -3.14 -2.49 -8.42
N GLY A 71 -3.60 -1.64 -9.34
CA GLY A 71 -4.11 -2.06 -10.64
C GLY A 71 -3.03 -2.62 -11.58
N PRO A 72 -3.42 -3.12 -12.76
CA PRO A 72 -2.49 -3.69 -13.73
C PRO A 72 -1.46 -2.67 -14.22
N GLY A 73 -0.18 -3.04 -14.21
CA GLY A 73 0.92 -2.14 -14.58
C GLY A 73 1.17 -0.99 -13.59
N ALA A 74 0.36 -0.86 -12.54
CA ALA A 74 0.61 0.11 -11.48
C ALA A 74 1.75 -0.35 -10.57
N SER A 75 2.39 0.60 -9.90
CA SER A 75 3.56 0.31 -9.05
C SER A 75 3.51 1.06 -7.73
N VAL A 76 3.88 0.37 -6.65
CA VAL A 76 4.05 0.95 -5.32
C VAL A 76 5.47 0.67 -4.84
N VAL A 77 6.15 1.69 -4.33
CA VAL A 77 7.47 1.56 -3.71
C VAL A 77 7.41 2.06 -2.27
N VAL A 78 7.81 1.21 -1.32
CA VAL A 78 7.75 1.48 0.12
C VAL A 78 9.16 1.66 0.66
N PHE A 79 9.48 2.89 1.07
CA PHE A 79 10.68 3.25 1.82
C PHE A 79 10.41 3.44 3.32
N GLY A 80 9.17 3.82 3.67
CA GLY A 80 8.69 3.99 5.04
C GLY A 80 7.82 2.82 5.51
N ILE A 81 6.63 3.12 6.03
CA ILE A 81 5.72 2.15 6.62
C ILE A 81 4.48 1.99 5.73
N LEU A 82 4.13 0.74 5.44
CA LEU A 82 2.85 0.32 4.92
C LEU A 82 2.22 -0.65 5.92
N ASP A 83 1.07 -0.31 6.49
CA ASP A 83 0.35 -1.14 7.46
C ASP A 83 -1.12 -1.28 7.06
N GLY A 84 -1.52 -2.50 6.73
CA GLY A 84 -2.90 -2.82 6.39
C GLY A 84 -3.01 -3.89 5.31
N THR A 85 -3.88 -3.67 4.32
CA THR A 85 -4.17 -4.65 3.27
C THR A 85 -3.68 -4.16 1.92
N VAL A 86 -2.95 -5.00 1.20
CA VAL A 86 -2.51 -4.73 -0.17
C VAL A 86 -3.12 -5.76 -1.12
N ASN A 87 -3.78 -5.28 -2.16
CA ASN A 87 -4.28 -6.09 -3.26
C ASN A 87 -3.46 -5.77 -4.52
N ILE A 88 -2.67 -6.72 -5.00
CA ILE A 88 -1.87 -6.59 -6.22
C ILE A 88 -2.57 -7.37 -7.33
N GLN A 89 -3.12 -6.65 -8.30
CA GLN A 89 -3.68 -7.29 -9.49
C GLN A 89 -2.55 -7.80 -10.41
N LYS A 90 -2.93 -8.64 -11.38
CA LYS A 90 -2.02 -9.13 -12.41
C LYS A 90 -1.27 -7.97 -13.08
N ASP A 91 0.02 -8.16 -13.29
CA ASP A 91 0.97 -7.17 -13.84
C ASP A 91 1.19 -5.92 -12.96
N GLY A 92 0.53 -5.80 -11.81
CA GLY A 92 0.84 -4.81 -10.78
C GLY A 92 2.08 -5.21 -9.97
N SER A 93 2.71 -4.22 -9.33
CA SER A 93 3.93 -4.44 -8.55
C SER A 93 3.98 -3.69 -7.23
N LEU A 94 4.50 -4.36 -6.20
CA LEU A 94 4.88 -3.79 -4.92
C LEU A 94 6.37 -4.01 -4.69
N THR A 95 7.13 -2.95 -4.38
CA THR A 95 8.51 -3.06 -3.92
C THR A 95 8.61 -2.52 -2.51
N VAL A 96 9.09 -3.34 -1.57
CA VAL A 96 9.45 -2.89 -0.22
C VAL A 96 10.96 -2.76 -0.18
N GLU A 97 11.46 -1.53 -0.22
CA GLU A 97 12.89 -1.23 -0.30
C GLU A 97 13.63 -1.48 1.03
N GLU A 98 14.97 -1.46 1.00
CA GLU A 98 15.78 -1.52 2.23
C GLU A 98 15.37 -0.39 3.19
N GLY A 99 15.06 -0.72 4.45
CA GLY A 99 14.51 0.19 5.44
C GLY A 99 12.98 0.31 5.44
N GLY A 100 12.33 -0.09 4.34
CA GLY A 100 10.88 -0.14 4.23
C GLY A 100 10.27 -1.31 4.99
N LYS A 101 9.03 -1.12 5.46
CA LYS A 101 8.29 -2.10 6.23
C LYS A 101 6.86 -2.23 5.71
N PHE A 102 6.44 -3.48 5.48
CA PHE A 102 5.05 -3.82 5.19
C PHE A 102 4.50 -4.77 6.28
N ALA A 103 3.50 -4.29 7.01
CA ALA A 103 2.72 -5.06 7.97
C ALA A 103 1.32 -5.34 7.41
N GLY A 104 0.88 -6.60 7.46
CA GLY A 104 -0.52 -6.96 7.21
C GLY A 104 -0.78 -7.88 6.01
N ASN A 105 -1.99 -7.81 5.47
CA ASN A 105 -2.48 -8.81 4.53
C ASN A 105 -2.08 -8.46 3.10
N LEU A 106 -1.58 -9.46 2.38
CA LEU A 106 -1.21 -9.36 0.97
C LEU A 106 -2.05 -10.33 0.14
N PHE A 107 -2.87 -9.80 -0.75
CA PHE A 107 -3.52 -10.55 -1.82
C PHE A 107 -2.76 -10.25 -3.11
N ASN A 108 -1.99 -11.21 -3.60
CA ASN A 108 -1.03 -10.99 -4.67
C ASN A 108 -1.31 -11.90 -5.87
N ASP A 109 -1.75 -11.31 -6.98
CA ASP A 109 -1.80 -11.94 -8.31
C ASP A 109 -0.75 -11.34 -9.26
N GLY A 110 0.06 -10.39 -8.76
CA GLY A 110 1.14 -9.72 -9.48
C GLY A 110 2.52 -10.10 -8.96
N VAL A 111 3.36 -9.11 -8.68
CA VAL A 111 4.70 -9.32 -8.15
C VAL A 111 4.98 -8.42 -6.95
N MET A 112 5.48 -9.01 -5.87
CA MET A 112 6.13 -8.30 -4.78
C MET A 112 7.65 -8.51 -4.88
N CYS A 113 8.42 -7.43 -4.82
CA CYS A 113 9.86 -7.43 -4.60
C CYS A 113 10.14 -6.97 -3.16
N LEU A 114 10.81 -7.82 -2.37
CA LEU A 114 11.06 -7.58 -0.96
C LEU A 114 12.55 -7.44 -0.70
N ARG A 115 12.98 -6.23 -0.34
CA ARG A 115 14.34 -5.88 0.09
C ARG A 115 14.38 -5.39 1.55
N GLY A 116 13.25 -4.88 2.06
CA GLY A 116 13.02 -4.54 3.46
C GLY A 116 12.33 -5.66 4.24
N VAL A 117 11.39 -5.31 5.12
CA VAL A 117 10.73 -6.27 6.02
C VAL A 117 9.26 -6.41 5.67
N TYR A 118 8.78 -7.66 5.62
CA TYR A 118 7.37 -7.99 5.50
C TYR A 118 6.92 -8.87 6.67
N GLY A 119 5.80 -8.55 7.31
CA GLY A 119 5.18 -9.38 8.33
C GLY A 119 3.66 -9.42 8.15
N GLY A 120 3.13 -10.60 7.80
CA GLY A 120 1.70 -10.75 7.60
C GLY A 120 1.29 -12.02 6.87
N PHE A 121 0.05 -12.03 6.38
CA PHE A 121 -0.52 -13.16 5.65
C PHE A 121 -0.54 -12.91 4.15
N VAL A 122 -0.18 -13.93 3.37
CA VAL A 122 -0.19 -13.89 1.91
C VAL A 122 -1.27 -14.81 1.36
N ASN A 123 -1.97 -14.34 0.35
CA ASN A 123 -2.91 -15.09 -0.48
C ASN A 123 -2.72 -14.71 -1.97
N GLY A 124 -3.24 -15.50 -2.90
CA GLY A 124 -3.11 -15.31 -4.35
C GLY A 124 -1.96 -16.11 -4.99
N ASP A 125 -1.94 -16.09 -6.34
CA ASP A 125 -1.04 -16.92 -7.16
C ASP A 125 0.19 -16.15 -7.70
N GLY A 126 0.36 -14.91 -7.25
CA GLY A 126 1.45 -14.01 -7.62
C GLY A 126 2.79 -14.42 -7.03
N LYS A 127 3.84 -13.69 -7.43
CA LYS A 127 5.22 -14.00 -7.03
C LYS A 127 5.70 -13.06 -5.95
N ILE A 128 6.39 -13.61 -4.95
CA ILE A 128 7.20 -12.84 -4.00
C ILE A 128 8.67 -13.13 -4.31
N LYS A 129 9.42 -12.09 -4.67
CA LYS A 129 10.86 -12.13 -4.90
C LYS A 129 11.55 -11.50 -3.71
N VAL A 130 12.21 -12.31 -2.89
CA VAL A 130 13.05 -11.81 -1.82
C VAL A 130 14.43 -11.50 -2.40
N GLU A 131 14.88 -10.27 -2.23
CA GLU A 131 16.14 -9.74 -2.77
C GLU A 131 16.98 -9.12 -1.64
N GLY A 132 18.30 -9.19 -1.75
CA GLY A 132 19.21 -8.57 -0.78
C GLY A 132 18.98 -9.06 0.64
N LYS A 133 18.70 -8.13 1.57
CA LYS A 133 18.43 -8.42 2.99
C LYS A 133 16.93 -8.56 3.30
N GLY A 134 16.09 -8.75 2.28
CA GLY A 134 14.65 -8.88 2.46
C GLY A 134 14.30 -9.97 3.48
N GLU A 135 13.39 -9.66 4.42
CA GLU A 135 13.01 -10.57 5.49
C GLU A 135 11.49 -10.71 5.58
N ILE A 136 11.01 -11.96 5.60
CA ILE A 136 9.61 -12.28 5.92
C ILE A 136 9.55 -12.71 7.39
N LYS A 137 8.98 -11.87 8.25
CA LYS A 137 8.78 -12.16 9.67
C LYS A 137 7.73 -13.24 9.84
N LYS A 138 8.07 -14.24 10.65
CA LYS A 138 7.12 -15.30 11.04
C LYS A 138 6.21 -14.78 12.16
N PRO A 139 4.93 -15.18 12.18
CA PRO A 139 4.05 -14.86 13.28
C PRO A 139 4.53 -15.50 14.58
N VAL A 140 4.54 -14.72 15.66
CA VAL A 140 4.73 -15.17 17.04
C VAL A 140 3.37 -15.23 17.70
N ILE A 141 2.96 -16.41 18.17
CA ILE A 141 1.68 -16.58 18.86
C ILE A 141 1.92 -16.43 20.36
N ARG A 142 1.32 -15.42 20.98
CA ARG A 142 1.28 -15.26 22.45
C ARG A 142 -0.17 -15.03 22.88
N ASP A 143 -0.64 -15.77 23.86
CA ASP A 143 -2.02 -15.66 24.38
C ASP A 143 -3.11 -15.72 23.29
N ARG A 144 -2.90 -16.57 22.27
CA ARG A 144 -3.77 -16.72 21.08
C ARG A 144 -3.84 -15.49 20.17
N ILE A 145 -3.00 -14.49 20.40
CA ILE A 145 -2.82 -13.31 19.57
C ILE A 145 -1.57 -13.50 18.70
N ILE A 146 -1.67 -13.11 17.43
CA ILE A 146 -0.58 -13.20 16.46
C ILE A 146 0.17 -11.88 16.43
N TYR A 147 1.46 -11.93 16.71
CA TYR A 147 2.39 -10.80 16.69
C TYR A 147 3.41 -10.98 15.58
N PHE A 148 3.97 -9.88 15.10
CA PHE A 148 5.17 -9.87 14.28
C PHE A 148 6.20 -9.02 15.01
N ASP A 149 7.32 -9.63 15.43
CA ASP A 149 8.43 -8.91 16.05
C ASP A 149 9.20 -8.19 14.94
N TRP A 150 9.31 -6.86 15.06
CA TRP A 150 9.92 -5.99 14.05
C TRP A 150 11.42 -5.88 14.24
#